data_AF-A0A1E7PXQ4-F1
#
_entry.id   AF-A0A1E7PXQ4-F1
#
_cell.length_a   1.000
_cell.length_b   1.000
_cell.length_c   1.000
_cell.angle_alpha   90.00
_cell.angle_beta   90.00
_cell.angle_gamma   90.00
#
_symmetry.space_group_name_H-M   'P 1'
#
loop_
_entity.id
_entity.type
_entity.pdbx_description
1 polymer ?
#
loop_
_entity_poly.entity_id
_entity_poly.type
_entity_poly.pdbx_seq_one_letter_code
_entity_poly.pdbx_strand_id
1 'polypeptide(L)'
;MLTSLLILLILSLLAVSSMQNSSMQERMVSAQREGYMAMEGAELALREAERAIDALASPSGFDAMDGFYETGTAPRGTGVFAAGVWAGGNSVAVPVPLVNGNPLFPEAPRYLVEFVGDAQLEIGKESADVNMTNYTHETGATVAKAFRIVARSTGATGEGQRILEEYYRREF
;
A
#
# COMPACT_ATOMS: atom_id res chain seq x y z
N MET A 1 -4.49 -5.29 63.05
CA MET A 1 -5.27 -6.25 62.24
C MET A 1 -5.99 -5.56 61.06
N LEU A 2 -6.52 -4.34 61.19
CA LEU A 2 -7.08 -3.58 60.04
C LEU A 2 -6.03 -2.97 59.09
N THR A 3 -4.89 -2.53 59.62
CA THR A 3 -3.79 -1.95 58.84
C THR A 3 -3.20 -2.93 57.83
N SER A 4 -3.06 -4.21 58.20
CA SER A 4 -2.59 -5.26 57.30
C SER A 4 -3.54 -5.47 56.12
N LEU A 5 -4.85 -5.40 56.33
CA LEU A 5 -5.85 -5.53 55.27
C LEU A 5 -5.83 -4.33 54.32
N LEU A 6 -5.68 -3.11 54.88
CA LEU A 6 -5.56 -1.89 54.09
C LEU A 6 -4.29 -1.90 53.22
N ILE A 7 -3.16 -2.30 53.78
CA ILE A 7 -1.89 -2.39 53.04
C ILE A 7 -1.97 -3.46 51.95
N LEU A 8 -2.58 -4.62 52.23
CA LEU A 8 -2.82 -5.66 51.22
C LEU A 8 -3.67 -5.14 50.05
N LEU A 9 -4.74 -4.39 50.35
CA LEU A 9 -5.61 -3.79 49.36
C LEU A 9 -4.89 -2.76 48.48
N ILE A 10 -4.02 -1.93 49.07
CA ILE A 10 -3.24 -0.96 48.30
C ILE A 10 -2.25 -1.67 47.38
N LEU A 11 -1.59 -2.73 47.86
CA LEU A 11 -0.66 -3.52 47.05
C LEU A 11 -1.36 -4.23 45.89
N SER A 12 -2.56 -4.77 46.09
CA SER A 12 -3.32 -5.41 45.02
C SER A 12 -3.78 -4.42 43.95
N LEU A 13 -4.22 -3.21 44.34
CA LEU A 13 -4.56 -2.15 43.39
C LEU A 13 -3.34 -1.68 42.58
N LEU A 14 -2.18 -1.56 43.21
CA LEU A 14 -0.92 -1.22 42.51
C LEU A 14 -0.50 -2.32 41.54
N ALA A 15 -0.61 -3.59 41.94
CA ALA A 15 -0.30 -4.73 41.08
C ALA A 15 -1.22 -4.75 39.85
N VAL A 16 -2.53 -4.59 40.03
CA VAL A 16 -3.51 -4.56 38.93
C VAL A 16 -3.26 -3.38 37.98
N SER A 17 -2.99 -2.19 38.51
CA SER A 17 -2.66 -1.01 37.70
C SER A 17 -1.38 -1.21 36.87
N SER A 18 -0.34 -1.82 37.46
CA SER A 18 0.89 -2.17 36.75
C SER A 18 0.64 -3.16 35.61
N MET A 19 -0.22 -4.17 35.81
CA MET A 19 -0.59 -5.14 34.77
C MET A 19 -1.38 -4.49 33.62
N GLN A 20 -2.29 -3.56 33.92
CA GLN A 20 -3.06 -2.84 32.89
C GLN A 20 -2.15 -2.03 31.97
N ASN A 21 -1.15 -1.34 32.52
CA ASN A 21 -0.17 -0.59 31.74
C ASN A 21 0.69 -1.51 30.85
N SER A 22 1.10 -2.67 31.35
CA SER A 22 1.86 -3.64 30.55
C SER A 22 1.05 -4.18 29.38
N SER A 23 -0.23 -4.47 29.57
CA SER A 23 -1.10 -4.97 28.51
C SER A 23 -1.33 -3.92 27.40
N MET A 24 -1.47 -2.65 27.76
CA MET A 24 -1.57 -1.55 26.80
C MET A 24 -0.28 -1.40 25.98
N GLN A 25 0.88 -1.48 26.63
CA GLN A 25 2.18 -1.40 25.95
C GLN A 25 2.37 -2.56 24.98
N GLU A 26 2.00 -3.78 25.37
CA GLU A 26 2.07 -4.96 24.50
C GLU A 26 1.20 -4.80 23.25
N ARG A 27 -0.04 -4.33 23.41
CA ARG A 27 -0.94 -4.07 22.28
C ARG A 27 -0.38 -3.00 21.33
N MET A 28 0.21 -1.93 21.88
CA MET A 28 0.85 -0.89 21.07
C MET A 28 2.04 -1.43 20.28
N VAL A 29 2.92 -2.23 20.92
CA VAL A 29 4.06 -2.87 20.24
C VAL A 29 3.58 -3.84 19.15
N SER A 30 2.53 -4.63 19.42
CA SER A 30 1.96 -5.53 18.41
C SER A 30 1.38 -4.75 17.23
N ALA A 31 0.59 -3.70 17.49
CA ALA A 31 0.01 -2.87 16.43
C ALA A 31 1.09 -2.17 15.59
N GLN A 32 2.18 -1.72 16.22
CA GLN A 32 3.31 -1.12 15.53
C GLN A 32 4.01 -2.13 14.61
N ARG A 33 4.25 -3.36 15.11
CA ARG A 33 4.85 -4.44 14.32
C ARG A 33 3.97 -4.83 13.13
N GLU A 34 2.67 -4.97 13.35
CA GLU A 34 1.71 -5.23 12.26
C GLU A 34 1.72 -4.11 11.22
N GLY A 35 1.75 -2.86 11.67
CA GLY A 35 1.82 -1.70 10.79
C GLY A 35 3.06 -1.68 9.90
N TYR A 36 4.23 -2.03 10.45
CA TYR A 36 5.47 -2.12 9.67
C TYR A 36 5.42 -3.24 8.64
N MET A 37 4.96 -4.43 9.04
CA MET A 37 4.86 -5.55 8.11
C MET A 37 3.88 -5.26 6.96
N ALA A 38 2.74 -4.63 7.25
CA ALA A 38 1.80 -4.17 6.24
C ALA A 38 2.42 -3.13 5.30
N MET A 39 3.31 -2.27 5.81
CA MET A 39 4.01 -1.29 4.99
C MET A 39 5.00 -1.97 4.03
N GLU A 40 5.83 -2.88 4.56
CA GLU A 40 6.81 -3.64 3.76
C GLU A 40 6.13 -4.44 2.64
N GLY A 41 5.00 -5.09 2.94
CA GLY A 41 4.22 -5.79 1.92
C GLY A 41 3.63 -4.86 0.87
N ALA A 42 3.15 -3.68 1.26
CA ALA A 42 2.62 -2.69 0.31
C ALA A 42 3.74 -2.12 -0.57
N GLU A 43 4.93 -1.85 -0.03
CA GLU A 43 6.11 -1.44 -0.81
C GLU A 43 6.58 -2.54 -1.77
N LEU A 44 6.52 -3.81 -1.35
CA LEU A 44 6.82 -4.93 -2.23
C LEU A 44 5.83 -4.96 -3.42
N ALA A 45 4.55 -4.78 -3.15
CA ALA A 45 3.52 -4.73 -4.19
C ALA A 45 3.70 -3.53 -5.13
N LEU A 46 4.08 -2.38 -4.59
CA LEU A 46 4.39 -1.17 -5.33
C LEU A 46 5.55 -1.39 -6.31
N ARG A 47 6.67 -1.95 -5.84
CA ARG A 47 7.84 -2.25 -6.69
C ARG A 47 7.53 -3.29 -7.77
N GLU A 48 6.68 -4.27 -7.48
CA GLU A 48 6.28 -5.25 -8.49
C GLU A 48 5.37 -4.62 -9.55
N ALA A 49 4.52 -3.66 -9.18
CA ALA A 49 3.73 -2.89 -10.12
C ALA A 49 4.62 -2.04 -11.04
N GLU A 50 5.65 -1.38 -10.51
CA GLU A 50 6.64 -0.64 -11.32
C GLU A 50 7.33 -1.56 -12.34
N ARG A 51 7.78 -2.74 -11.91
CA ARG A 51 8.37 -3.74 -12.80
C ARG A 51 7.39 -4.21 -13.88
N ALA A 52 6.13 -4.42 -13.50
CA ALA A 52 5.09 -4.81 -14.44
C ALA A 52 4.83 -3.69 -15.46
N ILE A 53 4.85 -2.42 -15.02
CA ILE A 53 4.82 -1.28 -15.91
C ILE A 53 6.03 -1.35 -16.83
N ASP A 54 7.27 -1.35 -16.32
CA ASP A 54 8.52 -1.37 -17.10
C ASP A 54 8.61 -2.48 -18.15
N ALA A 55 7.99 -3.63 -17.89
CA ALA A 55 7.94 -4.76 -18.82
C ALA A 55 6.99 -4.56 -20.01
N LEU A 56 6.05 -3.60 -19.97
CA LEU A 56 5.12 -3.37 -21.09
C LEU A 56 5.86 -2.79 -22.30
N ALA A 57 5.59 -3.32 -23.47
CA ALA A 57 6.10 -2.76 -24.73
C ALA A 57 5.37 -1.47 -25.17
N SER A 58 4.14 -1.28 -24.71
CA SER A 58 3.24 -0.18 -25.09
C SER A 58 2.11 -0.09 -24.06
N PRO A 59 1.51 1.10 -23.83
CA PRO A 59 0.31 1.24 -23.00
C PRO A 59 -0.97 0.74 -23.69
N SER A 60 -0.91 0.24 -24.94
CA SER A 60 -2.08 -0.27 -25.66
C SER A 60 -2.64 -1.56 -25.05
N GLY A 61 -3.96 -1.63 -24.82
CA GLY A 61 -4.63 -2.82 -24.28
C GLY A 61 -4.52 -2.94 -22.75
N PHE A 62 -4.43 -1.80 -22.06
CA PHE A 62 -4.25 -1.71 -20.62
C PHE A 62 -5.45 -2.26 -19.84
N ASP A 63 -6.67 -2.07 -20.35
CA ASP A 63 -7.92 -2.54 -19.74
C ASP A 63 -8.14 -4.07 -19.77
N ALA A 64 -7.41 -4.77 -20.63
CA ALA A 64 -7.51 -6.23 -20.77
C ALA A 64 -6.62 -6.99 -19.77
N MET A 65 -5.74 -6.29 -19.04
CA MET A 65 -4.83 -6.87 -18.06
C MET A 65 -5.43 -6.80 -16.65
N ASP A 66 -5.34 -7.89 -15.90
CA ASP A 66 -5.82 -7.93 -14.52
C ASP A 66 -5.14 -6.84 -13.67
N GLY A 67 -5.93 -6.04 -12.96
CA GLY A 67 -5.46 -4.97 -12.09
C GLY A 67 -4.96 -3.73 -12.83
N PHE A 68 -5.09 -3.66 -14.16
CA PHE A 68 -4.72 -2.50 -14.95
C PHE A 68 -5.97 -1.79 -15.47
N TYR A 69 -5.95 -0.47 -15.40
CA TYR A 69 -7.11 0.38 -15.61
C TYR A 69 -6.77 1.53 -16.55
N GLU A 70 -7.70 1.83 -17.46
CA GLU A 70 -7.64 3.06 -18.27
C GLU A 70 -7.97 4.29 -17.42
N THR A 71 -7.60 5.46 -17.94
CA THR A 71 -7.78 6.72 -17.21
C THR A 71 -9.23 6.93 -16.79
N GLY A 72 -9.46 7.17 -15.50
CA GLY A 72 -10.81 7.41 -14.97
C GLY A 72 -11.56 6.15 -14.53
N THR A 73 -11.04 4.95 -14.79
CA THR A 73 -11.79 3.70 -14.54
C THR A 73 -11.38 3.00 -13.24
N ALA A 74 -10.19 3.31 -12.71
CA ALA A 74 -9.71 2.72 -11.46
C ALA A 74 -10.46 3.27 -10.23
N PRO A 75 -10.59 2.48 -9.14
CA PRO A 75 -11.09 2.96 -7.88
C PRO A 75 -10.31 4.18 -7.34
N ARG A 76 -11.05 5.18 -6.85
CA ARG A 76 -10.51 6.41 -6.26
C ARG A 76 -11.20 6.77 -4.95
N GLY A 77 -10.52 7.56 -4.13
CA GLY A 77 -11.03 8.02 -2.84
C GLY A 77 -11.44 6.84 -1.95
N THR A 78 -12.68 6.86 -1.45
CA THR A 78 -13.20 5.80 -0.58
C THR A 78 -13.39 4.47 -1.30
N GLY A 79 -13.50 4.46 -2.63
CA GLY A 79 -13.67 3.24 -3.43
C GLY A 79 -12.48 2.28 -3.32
N VAL A 80 -11.27 2.82 -3.05
CA VAL A 80 -10.05 2.03 -2.85
C VAL A 80 -10.14 1.10 -1.62
N PHE A 81 -10.99 1.42 -0.64
CA PHE A 81 -11.17 0.60 0.56
C PHE A 81 -12.20 -0.52 0.40
N ALA A 82 -12.88 -0.61 -0.75
CA ALA A 82 -13.84 -1.68 -0.99
C ALA A 82 -13.12 -3.03 -1.16
N ALA A 83 -13.54 -4.05 -0.40
CA ALA A 83 -12.89 -5.36 -0.41
C ALA A 83 -12.83 -6.00 -1.80
N GLY A 84 -13.84 -5.76 -2.66
CA GLY A 84 -13.89 -6.29 -4.02
C GLY A 84 -12.81 -5.76 -4.97
N VAL A 85 -12.18 -4.62 -4.66
CA VAL A 85 -11.05 -4.07 -5.42
C VAL A 85 -9.81 -4.96 -5.26
N TRP A 86 -9.63 -5.52 -4.07
CA TRP A 86 -8.44 -6.30 -3.70
C TRP A 86 -8.62 -7.80 -3.93
N ALA A 87 -9.41 -8.17 -4.94
CA ALA A 87 -9.76 -9.55 -5.26
C ALA A 87 -9.88 -9.78 -6.77
N GLY A 88 -9.70 -11.04 -7.19
CA GLY A 88 -9.83 -11.44 -8.60
C GLY A 88 -8.92 -10.66 -9.53
N GLY A 89 -9.43 -10.34 -10.73
CA GLY A 89 -8.72 -9.53 -11.73
C GLY A 89 -8.81 -8.01 -11.50
N ASN A 90 -9.40 -7.53 -10.40
CA ASN A 90 -9.44 -6.09 -10.08
C ASN A 90 -8.11 -5.56 -9.52
N SER A 91 -7.22 -6.46 -9.13
CA SER A 91 -5.87 -6.16 -8.64
C SER A 91 -4.99 -7.39 -8.83
N VAL A 92 -3.69 -7.22 -8.89
CA VAL A 92 -2.73 -8.31 -9.03
C VAL A 92 -2.18 -8.70 -7.68
N ALA A 93 -2.18 -10.00 -7.36
CA ALA A 93 -1.52 -10.51 -6.16
C ALA A 93 -0.02 -10.67 -6.42
N VAL A 94 0.79 -10.20 -5.48
CA VAL A 94 2.24 -10.35 -5.54
C VAL A 94 2.65 -11.65 -4.84
N PRO A 95 3.37 -12.55 -5.53
CA PRO A 95 3.84 -13.77 -4.93
C PRO A 95 4.90 -13.44 -3.88
N VAL A 96 4.68 -13.92 -2.66
CA VAL A 96 5.59 -13.81 -1.53
C VAL A 96 6.13 -15.19 -1.15
N PRO A 97 7.42 -15.32 -0.79
CA PRO A 97 7.99 -16.59 -0.36
C PRO A 97 7.24 -17.15 0.86
N LEU A 98 7.13 -18.48 0.89
CA LEU A 98 6.64 -19.19 2.07
C LEU A 98 7.77 -19.28 3.10
N VAL A 99 7.43 -19.09 4.38
CA VAL A 99 8.33 -19.33 5.50
C VAL A 99 7.87 -20.60 6.21
N ASN A 100 8.72 -21.64 6.19
CA ASN A 100 8.39 -22.96 6.74
C ASN A 100 7.08 -23.55 6.18
N GLY A 101 6.80 -23.33 4.89
CA GLY A 101 5.60 -23.82 4.22
C GLY A 101 4.32 -23.00 4.48
N ASN A 102 4.39 -21.94 5.29
CA ASN A 102 3.26 -21.04 5.54
C ASN A 102 3.44 -19.71 4.80
N PRO A 103 2.35 -19.08 4.34
CA PRO A 103 2.44 -17.77 3.72
C PRO A 103 2.88 -16.73 4.75
N LEU A 104 3.78 -15.84 4.33
CA LEU A 104 4.27 -14.76 5.19
C LEU A 104 3.15 -13.78 5.57
N PHE A 105 2.19 -13.58 4.66
CA PHE A 105 1.01 -12.74 4.85
C PHE A 105 -0.27 -13.58 4.77
N PRO A 106 -1.27 -13.34 5.64
CA PRO A 106 -2.58 -14.01 5.54
C PRO A 106 -3.27 -13.76 4.19
N GLU A 107 -3.15 -12.53 3.68
CA GLU A 107 -3.54 -12.15 2.33
C GLU A 107 -2.30 -11.66 1.58
N ALA A 108 -2.06 -12.19 0.38
CA ALA A 108 -0.95 -11.73 -0.44
C ALA A 108 -1.07 -10.21 -0.69
N PRO A 109 0.04 -9.44 -0.61
CA PRO A 109 0.04 -8.05 -1.03
C PRO A 109 -0.47 -7.92 -2.47
N ARG A 110 -1.20 -6.85 -2.76
CA ARG A 110 -1.79 -6.63 -4.09
C ARG A 110 -1.56 -5.23 -4.60
N TYR A 111 -1.53 -5.06 -5.91
CA TYR A 111 -1.48 -3.75 -6.55
C TYR A 111 -2.53 -3.62 -7.64
N LEU A 112 -2.86 -2.39 -7.98
CA LEU A 112 -3.55 -2.01 -9.21
C LEU A 112 -2.83 -0.82 -9.84
N VAL A 113 -2.94 -0.69 -11.15
CA VAL A 113 -2.30 0.36 -11.94
C VAL A 113 -3.35 1.04 -12.79
N GLU A 114 -3.32 2.36 -12.82
CA GLU A 114 -4.13 3.18 -13.70
C GLU A 114 -3.22 3.97 -14.65
N PHE A 115 -3.47 3.88 -15.95
CA PHE A 115 -2.86 4.79 -16.91
C PHE A 115 -3.52 6.16 -16.77
N VAL A 116 -2.73 7.20 -16.50
CA VAL A 116 -3.28 8.53 -16.21
C VAL A 116 -3.22 9.44 -17.44
N GLY A 117 -2.14 9.35 -18.22
CA GLY A 117 -1.95 10.12 -19.44
C GLY A 117 -0.49 10.32 -19.78
N ASP A 118 -0.24 11.23 -20.72
CA ASP A 118 1.10 11.63 -21.12
C ASP A 118 1.70 12.62 -20.10
N ALA A 119 2.92 12.36 -19.65
CA ALA A 119 3.71 13.23 -18.77
C ALA A 119 4.60 14.14 -19.62
N GLN A 120 4.36 15.45 -19.57
CA GLN A 120 5.22 16.42 -20.27
C GLN A 120 6.43 16.81 -19.40
N LEU A 121 7.61 16.91 -20.05
CA LEU A 121 8.78 17.64 -19.56
C LEU A 121 8.69 19.10 -20.03
N GLU A 122 8.52 20.05 -19.13
CA GLU A 122 8.72 21.46 -19.44
C GLU A 122 10.24 21.71 -19.47
N ILE A 123 10.81 21.91 -20.68
CA ILE A 123 12.24 22.19 -20.85
C ILE A 123 12.58 23.50 -20.13
N GLY A 124 13.33 23.42 -19.03
CA GLY A 124 13.94 24.60 -18.38
C GLY A 124 13.76 24.76 -16.86
N LYS A 125 13.15 23.80 -16.14
CA LYS A 125 13.09 23.82 -14.67
C LYS A 125 13.46 22.46 -14.10
N GLU A 126 14.63 22.36 -13.47
CA GLU A 126 15.09 21.19 -12.69
C GLU A 126 14.31 21.07 -11.37
N SER A 127 13.00 20.98 -11.44
CA SER A 127 12.15 20.66 -10.30
C SER A 127 11.08 19.73 -10.81
N ALA A 128 11.21 18.47 -10.37
CA ALA A 128 10.37 17.34 -10.70
C ALA A 128 8.95 17.50 -10.14
N ASP A 129 8.22 18.50 -10.65
CA ASP A 129 6.78 18.63 -10.38
C ASP A 129 6.05 17.86 -11.47
N VAL A 130 5.19 16.92 -11.06
CA VAL A 130 4.38 16.13 -12.00
C VAL A 130 3.23 17.00 -12.48
N ASN A 131 3.50 17.93 -13.40
CA ASN A 131 2.45 18.75 -13.99
C ASN A 131 1.64 17.89 -14.98
N MET A 132 0.51 17.40 -14.50
CA MET A 132 -0.43 16.57 -15.25
C MET A 132 -1.55 17.45 -15.82
N THR A 133 -1.18 18.36 -16.72
CA THR A 133 -2.14 19.13 -17.51
C THR A 133 -2.32 18.49 -18.87
N ASN A 134 -3.51 17.92 -19.08
CA ASN A 134 -3.95 17.35 -20.36
C ASN A 134 -3.80 18.37 -21.51
N TYR A 135 -3.16 17.92 -22.59
CA TYR A 135 -2.98 18.56 -23.91
C TYR A 135 -1.84 19.59 -24.07
N THR A 136 -0.75 19.15 -24.70
CA THR A 136 0.12 20.00 -25.54
C THR A 136 0.61 19.19 -26.75
N HIS A 137 0.50 19.76 -27.95
CA HIS A 137 0.96 19.15 -29.20
C HIS A 137 2.41 19.52 -29.46
N GLU A 138 3.36 18.66 -29.06
CA GLU A 138 4.77 18.78 -29.44
C GLU A 138 5.22 17.48 -30.10
N THR A 139 5.42 17.54 -31.41
CA THR A 139 5.78 16.40 -32.26
C THR A 139 7.30 16.25 -32.24
N GLY A 140 7.86 15.51 -31.28
CA GLY A 140 9.29 15.16 -31.33
C GLY A 140 10.02 14.80 -30.04
N ALA A 141 9.38 14.89 -28.88
CA ALA A 141 9.95 14.40 -27.62
C ALA A 141 9.36 13.02 -27.28
N THR A 142 10.18 12.08 -26.79
CA THR A 142 9.70 10.82 -26.21
C THR A 142 8.65 11.15 -25.16
N VAL A 143 7.39 10.81 -25.43
CA VAL A 143 6.28 11.16 -24.56
C VAL A 143 6.31 10.19 -23.38
N ALA A 144 6.91 10.64 -22.28
CA ALA A 144 6.83 9.91 -21.02
C ALA A 144 5.36 9.72 -20.66
N LYS A 145 5.02 8.57 -20.09
CA LYS A 145 3.66 8.20 -19.70
C LYS A 145 3.56 8.11 -18.19
N ALA A 146 2.48 8.65 -17.63
CA ALA A 146 2.20 8.65 -16.20
C ALA A 146 1.22 7.54 -15.84
N PHE A 147 1.52 6.87 -14.74
CA PHE A 147 0.75 5.79 -14.16
C PHE A 147 0.49 6.11 -12.69
N ARG A 148 -0.72 5.81 -12.20
CA ARG A 148 -1.05 5.83 -10.78
C ARG A 148 -1.07 4.40 -10.30
N ILE A 149 -0.23 4.09 -9.32
CA ILE A 149 -0.15 2.78 -8.71
C ILE A 149 -0.80 2.86 -7.35
N VAL A 150 -1.65 1.89 -7.03
CA VAL A 150 -2.20 1.73 -5.68
C VAL A 150 -1.87 0.34 -5.18
N ALA A 151 -1.16 0.26 -4.06
CA ALA A 151 -0.72 -1.00 -3.47
C ALA A 151 -1.36 -1.19 -2.09
N ARG A 152 -1.77 -2.42 -1.77
CA ARG A 152 -2.31 -2.83 -0.47
C ARG A 152 -1.53 -4.00 0.07
N SER A 153 -1.33 -4.00 1.38
CA SER A 153 -0.97 -5.20 2.13
C SER A 153 -1.59 -5.20 3.52
N THR A 154 -1.65 -6.39 4.11
CA THR A 154 -2.03 -6.60 5.51
C THR A 154 -0.80 -6.87 6.38
N GLY A 155 -0.96 -6.75 7.70
CA GLY A 155 0.02 -7.21 8.68
C GLY A 155 -0.06 -8.72 8.89
N ALA A 156 0.75 -9.23 9.82
CA ALA A 156 0.86 -10.66 10.14
C ALA A 156 -0.47 -11.34 10.50
N THR A 157 -1.41 -10.60 11.08
CA THR A 157 -2.71 -11.09 11.56
C THR A 157 -3.83 -10.90 10.55
N GLY A 158 -3.62 -10.11 9.51
CA GLY A 158 -4.67 -9.72 8.55
C GLY A 158 -5.50 -8.50 8.99
N GLU A 159 -5.42 -8.11 10.26
CA GLU A 159 -6.22 -7.01 10.83
C GLU A 159 -5.65 -5.62 10.47
N GLY A 160 -4.33 -5.45 10.63
CA GLY A 160 -3.66 -4.23 10.21
C GLY A 160 -3.57 -4.15 8.68
N GLN A 161 -3.97 -3.02 8.08
CA GLN A 161 -3.89 -2.79 6.64
C GLN A 161 -3.17 -1.47 6.33
N ARG A 162 -2.36 -1.48 5.27
CA ARG A 162 -1.78 -0.28 4.65
C ARG A 162 -2.13 -0.24 3.17
N ILE A 163 -2.46 0.95 2.70
CA ILE A 163 -2.65 1.25 1.28
C ILE A 163 -1.73 2.41 0.95
N LEU A 164 -0.95 2.25 -0.12
CA LEU A 164 -0.03 3.25 -0.66
C LEU A 164 -0.52 3.66 -2.04
N GLU A 165 -0.35 4.93 -2.37
CA GLU A 165 -0.64 5.48 -3.70
C GLU A 165 0.57 6.27 -4.19
N GLU A 166 0.99 5.99 -5.42
CA GLU A 166 2.16 6.61 -6.07
C GLU A 166 1.86 6.96 -7.52
N TYR A 167 2.54 7.99 -8.04
CA TYR A 167 2.55 8.33 -9.46
C TYR A 167 3.91 7.98 -10.06
N TYR A 168 3.92 7.01 -10.96
CA TYR A 168 5.10 6.51 -11.64
C TYR A 168 5.15 7.03 -13.07
N ARG A 169 6.35 7.35 -13.55
CA ARG A 169 6.58 7.89 -14.91
C ARG A 169 7.49 6.95 -15.67
N ARG A 170 7.15 6.64 -16.92
CA ARG A 170 7.99 5.83 -17.79
C ARG A 170 8.00 6.31 -19.24
N GLU A 171 9.18 6.34 -19.82
CA GLU A 171 9.41 6.52 -21.26
C GLU A 171 9.39 5.16 -21.97
N PHE A 172 8.68 5.09 -23.09
CA PHE A 172 8.57 3.89 -23.94
C PHE A 172 9.48 4.00 -25.17
#